data_AF-A0A950WMU8-F1
#
_entry.id   AF-A0A950WMU8-F1
#
_cell.length_a   1.000
_cell.length_b   1.000
_cell.length_c   1.000
_cell.angle_alpha   90.00
_cell.angle_beta   90.00
_cell.angle_gamma   90.00
#
_symmetry.space_group_name_H-M   'P 1'
#
loop_
_entity.id
_entity.type
_entity.pdbx_description
1 polymer ?
#
loop_
_entity_poly.entity_id
_entity_poly.type
_entity_poly.pdbx_seq_one_letter_code
_entity_poly.pdbx_strand_id
1 'polypeptide(L)' 'MPKTDPRVDAYIEKAADFAKPILVHMRKLVHQTCPEINETIKWGLPTFEYKGIVAGLAAFKAHATFGF' A
#
# COMPACT_ATOMS: atom_id res chain seq x y z
N MET A 1 3.96 -2.32 -16.93
CA MET A 1 4.66 -2.01 -15.66
C MET A 1 3.60 -1.62 -14.66
N PRO A 2 3.64 -2.14 -13.42
CA PRO A 2 2.68 -1.75 -12.39
C PRO A 2 2.69 -0.25 -12.18
N LYS A 3 1.51 0.36 -12.06
CA LYS A 3 1.37 1.81 -11.87
C LYS A 3 1.50 2.12 -10.39
N THR A 4 2.72 2.34 -9.94
CA THR A 4 3.05 2.69 -8.56
C THR A 4 2.93 4.19 -8.33
N ASP A 5 2.41 4.59 -7.16
CA ASP A 5 2.27 5.97 -6.73
C ASP A 5 3.44 6.39 -5.81
N PRO A 6 4.24 7.41 -6.18
CA PRO A 6 5.34 7.93 -5.36
C PRO A 6 4.94 8.37 -3.94
N ARG A 7 3.67 8.70 -3.72
CA ARG A 7 3.16 9.05 -2.38
C ARG A 7 3.10 7.84 -1.46
N VAL A 8 2.89 6.64 -2.00
CA VAL A 8 2.95 5.38 -1.26
C VAL A 8 4.41 5.06 -0.91
N ASP A 9 5.36 5.33 -1.81
CA ASP A 9 6.79 5.22 -1.50
C ASP A 9 7.17 6.12 -0.32
N ALA A 10 6.79 7.40 -0.37
CA ALA A 10 7.04 8.34 0.72
C ALA A 10 6.33 7.96 2.04
N TYR A 11 5.17 7.30 1.96
CA TYR A 11 4.50 6.76 3.14
C TYR A 11 5.30 5.61 3.77
N ILE A 12 5.78 4.68 2.94
CA ILE A 12 6.59 3.54 3.38
C ILE A 12 7.91 4.03 4.01
N GLU A 13 8.58 5.01 3.41
CA GLU A 13 9.83 5.55 3.94
C GLU A 13 9.67 6.13 5.37
N LYS A 14 8.51 6.72 5.67
CA LYS A 14 8.17 7.28 6.99
C LYS A 14 7.65 6.24 7.98
N ALA A 15 7.37 5.02 7.56
CA ALA A 15 6.90 3.96 8.44
C ALA A 15 8.02 3.49 9.39
N ALA A 16 7.65 2.81 10.48
CA ALA A 16 8.62 2.15 11.35
C ALA A 16 9.40 1.06 10.57
N ASP A 17 10.67 0.85 10.91
CA ASP A 17 11.56 -0.03 10.13
C ASP A 17 11.05 -1.47 10.01
N PHE A 18 10.37 -1.99 11.04
CA PHE A 18 9.76 -3.32 10.98
C PHE A 18 8.59 -3.40 9.97
N ALA A 19 7.90 -2.29 9.74
CA ALA A 19 6.72 -2.23 8.89
C ALA A 19 7.09 -2.09 7.41
N LYS A 20 8.17 -1.36 7.09
CA LYS A 20 8.66 -1.16 5.71
C LYS A 20 8.70 -2.46 4.89
N PRO A 21 9.37 -3.55 5.32
CA PRO A 21 9.42 -4.77 4.53
C PRO A 21 8.05 -5.43 4.35
N ILE A 22 7.15 -5.33 5.34
CA ILE A 22 5.78 -5.85 5.26
C ILE A 22 4.96 -5.08 4.22
N LEU A 23 4.97 -3.75 4.31
CA LEU A 23 4.25 -2.87 3.38
C LEU A 23 4.71 -3.08 1.93
N VAL A 24 6.04 -3.13 1.71
CA VAL A 24 6.63 -3.37 0.39
C VAL A 24 6.22 -4.73 -0.16
N HIS A 25 6.25 -5.78 0.67
CA HIS A 25 5.84 -7.11 0.26
C HIS A 25 4.38 -7.15 -0.18
N MET A 26 3.47 -6.61 0.63
CA MET A 26 2.03 -6.57 0.32
C MET A 26 1.76 -5.76 -0.94
N ARG A 27 2.38 -4.59 -1.09
CA ARG A 27 2.27 -3.75 -2.29
C ARG A 27 2.72 -4.49 -3.54
N LYS A 28 3.87 -5.15 -3.49
CA LYS A 28 4.38 -5.96 -4.60
C LYS A 28 3.41 -7.08 -4.96
N LEU A 29 2.87 -7.78 -3.97
CA LEU A 29 1.93 -8.89 -4.18
C LEU A 29 0.65 -8.41 -4.87
N VAL A 30 0.08 -7.29 -4.43
CA VAL A 30 -1.11 -6.69 -5.04
C VAL A 30 -0.88 -6.34 -6.52
N HIS A 31 0.26 -5.72 -6.85
CA HIS A 31 0.59 -5.40 -8.25
C HIS A 31 0.90 -6.61 -9.11
N GLN A 32 1.41 -7.68 -8.52
CA GLN A 32 1.65 -8.94 -9.23
C GLN A 32 0.35 -9.67 -9.56
N THR A 33 -0.64 -9.62 -8.67
CA THR A 33 -1.92 -10.33 -8.83
C THR A 33 -2.94 -9.53 -9.63
N CYS A 34 -2.91 -8.19 -9.54
CA CYS A 34 -3.79 -7.30 -10.28
C CYS A 34 -2.98 -6.15 -10.91
N PRO A 35 -2.40 -6.35 -12.11
CA PRO A 35 -1.57 -5.33 -12.77
C PRO A 35 -2.30 -4.03 -13.12
N GLU A 36 -3.63 -4.08 -13.19
CA GLU A 36 -4.51 -2.93 -13.50
C GLU A 36 -4.93 -2.14 -12.24
N ILE A 37 -4.54 -2.58 -11.05
CA ILE A 37 -4.91 -1.90 -9.81
C ILE A 37 -4.23 -0.54 -9.70
N ASN A 38 -4.97 0.47 -9.25
CA ASN A 38 -4.43 1.79 -9.02
C ASN A 38 -4.09 1.97 -7.53
N GLU A 39 -2.97 2.64 -7.29
CA GLU A 39 -2.62 3.15 -5.96
C GLU A 39 -3.10 4.57 -5.79
N THR A 40 -3.58 4.89 -4.60
CA THR A 40 -3.89 6.26 -4.18
C THR A 40 -3.66 6.42 -2.69
N ILE A 41 -3.82 7.65 -2.20
CA ILE A 41 -3.87 7.96 -0.78
C ILE A 41 -5.29 8.44 -0.45
N LYS A 42 -5.97 7.75 0.45
CA LYS A 42 -7.25 8.19 1.02
C LYS A 42 -7.13 8.27 2.54
N TRP A 43 -7.63 9.38 3.11
CA TRP A 43 -7.52 9.67 4.55
C TRP A 43 -6.09 9.56 5.11
N GLY A 44 -5.08 9.84 4.27
CA GLY A 44 -3.67 9.76 4.65
C GLY A 44 -3.06 8.36 4.61
N LEU A 45 -3.79 7.35 4.13
CA LEU A 45 -3.34 5.96 4.06
C LEU A 45 -3.27 5.44 2.62
N PRO A 46 -2.27 4.62 2.27
CA PRO A 46 -2.26 3.85 1.02
C PRO A 46 -3.54 3.05 0.82
N THR A 47 -4.16 3.23 -0.34
CA THR A 47 -5.39 2.54 -0.74
C THR A 47 -5.24 2.03 -2.17
N PHE A 48 -5.69 0.80 -2.39
CA PHE A 48 -5.73 0.15 -3.70
C PHE A 48 -7.14 0.20 -4.26
N GLU A 49 -7.26 0.60 -5.52
CA GLU A 49 -8.54 0.75 -6.21
C GLU A 49 -8.56 0.03 -7.55
N TYR A 50 -9.61 -0.77 -7.77
CA TYR A 50 -9.95 -1.36 -9.05
C TYR A 50 -11.48 -1.43 -9.14
N LYS A 51 -12.08 -0.58 -9.99
CA LYS A 51 -13.54 -0.41 -10.09
C LYS A 51 -14.23 -0.10 -8.73
N GLY A 52 -13.50 0.53 -7.82
CA GLY A 52 -13.89 0.77 -6.42
C GLY A 52 -12.71 0.58 -5.49
N ILE A 53 -12.90 0.84 -4.19
CA ILE A 53 -11.88 0.54 -3.17
C ILE A 53 -11.81 -0.98 -3.02
N VAL A 54 -10.61 -1.53 -3.14
CA VAL A 54 -10.34 -2.95 -2.96
C VAL A 54 -9.75 -3.17 -1.58
N ALA A 55 -8.63 -2.54 -1.26
CA ALA A 55 -7.92 -2.78 -0.01
C ALA A 55 -7.20 -1.53 0.48
N GLY A 56 -6.99 -1.45 1.79
CA GLY A 56 -6.16 -0.46 2.46
C GLY A 56 -4.90 -1.08 3.05
N LEU A 57 -3.84 -0.28 3.15
CA LEU A 57 -2.58 -0.64 3.79
C LEU A 57 -2.17 0.49 4.74
N ALA A 58 -1.79 0.14 5.97
CA ALA A 58 -1.34 1.14 6.95
C ALA A 58 -0.23 0.60 7.84
N ALA A 59 0.63 1.51 8.31
CA ALA A 59 1.62 1.23 9.35
C ALA A 59 1.35 2.06 10.60
N PHE A 60 1.39 1.38 11.73
CA PHE A 60 1.29 1.95 13.06
C PHE A 60 2.58 1.66 13.85
N LYS A 61 2.63 2.15 15.09
CA LYS A 61 3.83 2.06 15.93
C LYS A 61 4.30 0.63 16.23
N ALA A 62 3.38 -0.34 16.28
CA ALA A 62 3.69 -1.72 16.70
C ALA A 62 3.07 -2.79 15.80
N HIS A 63 2.34 -2.40 14.75
CA HIS A 63 1.75 -3.32 13.79
C HIS A 63 1.58 -2.64 12.42
N ALA A 64 1.44 -3.44 11.38
CA ALA A 64 0.99 -3.01 10.06
C ALA A 64 -0.34 -3.70 9.75
N THR A 65 -1.23 -3.03 9.03
CA THR A 65 -2.52 -3.59 8.64
C THR A 65 -2.62 -3.66 7.13
N PHE A 66 -3.32 -4.69 6.68
CA PHE A 66 -3.82 -4.84 5.33
C PHE A 66 -5.25 -5.39 5.45
N GLY A 67 -6.21 -4.73 4.82
CA GLY A 67 -7.62 -5.10 4.94
C GLY A 67 -8.47 -4.56 3.80
N PHE A 68 -9.70 -5.04 3.70
CA PHE A 68 -10.68 -4.72 2.66
C PHE A 68 -11.86 -3.94 3.25
#